data_AF-A0A182T243-F1
#
_entry.id   AF-A0A182T243-F1
#
_cell.length_a   1.000
_cell.length_b   1.000
_cell.length_c   1.000
_cell.angle_alpha   90.00
_cell.angle_beta   90.00
_cell.angle_gamma   90.00
#
_symmetry.space_group_name_H-M   'P 1'
#
loop_
_entity.id
_entity.type
_entity.pdbx_description
1 polymer ?
#
loop_
_entity_poly.entity_id
_entity_poly.type
_entity_poly.pdbx_seq_one_letter_code
_entity_poly.pdbx_strand_id
1 'polypeptide(L)'
;MTACSKVKPQSAQFLELIVSKILDNSLDTSLRVDTALEYVLANVTKATFNEADFDAACGVGVVVTPEEIEKAVETTVAKYRNDIVQQRYRFNVGKLLVELRTALPWVDGKALKSEVDVQIFDLLGPKTAADEEKVVKKRRDPPALTVQQKETSAVEPAVTGGNRTEGPRTMVDLMRNVDFHRPGENFKTD
;
A
#
# COMPACT_ATOMS: atom_id res chain seq x y z
N MET A 1 11.30 -18.12 12.82
CA MET A 1 12.24 -18.45 13.92
C MET A 1 12.76 -17.20 14.66
N THR A 2 12.12 -16.03 14.52
CA THR A 2 12.59 -14.72 15.03
C THR A 2 12.38 -14.48 16.52
N ALA A 3 11.37 -15.11 17.14
CA ALA A 3 11.09 -14.94 18.56
C ALA A 3 12.25 -15.42 19.44
N CYS A 4 12.75 -16.63 19.17
CA CYS A 4 13.81 -17.26 19.97
C CYS A 4 15.17 -16.53 19.88
N SER A 5 15.45 -15.80 18.79
CA SER A 5 16.71 -15.05 18.64
C SER A 5 16.69 -13.66 19.27
N LYS A 6 15.52 -13.16 19.68
CA LYS A 6 15.34 -11.81 20.26
C LYS A 6 14.84 -11.80 21.71
N VAL A 7 14.39 -12.94 22.24
CA VAL A 7 13.91 -13.03 23.63
C VAL A 7 15.03 -12.69 24.63
N LYS A 8 14.71 -11.91 25.66
CA LYS A 8 15.62 -11.60 26.76
C LYS A 8 15.36 -12.54 27.93
N PRO A 9 16.37 -12.94 28.73
CA PRO A 9 16.17 -13.82 29.89
C PRO A 9 15.09 -13.32 30.86
N GLN A 10 14.94 -12.00 30.98
CA GLN A 10 13.94 -11.33 31.82
C GLN A 10 12.50 -11.69 31.41
N SER A 11 12.20 -11.81 30.10
CA SER A 11 10.87 -12.11 29.59
C SER A 11 10.65 -13.58 29.25
N ALA A 12 11.59 -14.47 29.61
CA ALA A 12 11.55 -15.90 29.27
C ALA A 12 10.28 -16.61 29.79
N GLN A 13 9.70 -16.15 30.90
CA GLN A 13 8.43 -16.68 31.45
C GLN A 13 7.23 -16.51 30.50
N PHE A 14 7.29 -15.58 29.54
CA PHE A 14 6.25 -15.34 28.54
C PHE A 14 6.52 -16.06 27.20
N LEU A 15 7.59 -16.85 27.10
CA LEU A 15 7.96 -17.52 25.85
C LEU A 15 6.89 -18.51 25.38
N GLU A 16 6.25 -19.24 26.30
CA GLU A 16 5.19 -20.19 25.98
C GLU A 16 3.96 -19.50 25.37
N LEU A 17 3.53 -18.36 25.95
CA LEU A 17 2.45 -17.53 25.41
C LEU A 17 2.78 -17.03 23.99
N ILE A 18 3.98 -16.49 23.78
CA ILE A 18 4.41 -15.96 22.47
C ILE A 18 4.48 -17.09 21.43
N VAL A 19 4.98 -18.27 21.81
CA VAL A 19 5.01 -19.44 20.90
C VAL A 19 3.60 -19.92 20.57
N SER A 20 2.69 -19.99 21.54
CA SER A 20 1.28 -20.33 21.30
C SER A 20 0.63 -19.37 20.30
N LYS A 21 0.78 -18.05 20.52
CA LYS A 21 0.26 -16.98 19.67
C LYS A 21 0.92 -16.90 18.28
N ILE A 22 2.06 -17.55 18.07
CA ILE A 22 2.66 -17.73 16.74
C ILE A 22 2.07 -18.97 16.05
N LEU A 23 1.83 -20.07 16.80
CA LEU A 23 1.26 -21.31 16.27
C LEU A 23 -0.21 -21.17 15.84
N ASP A 24 -0.98 -20.33 16.53
CA ASP A 24 -2.38 -20.00 16.15
C ASP A 24 -2.50 -18.90 15.08
N ASN A 25 -1.38 -18.33 14.62
CA ASN A 25 -1.27 -17.20 13.68
C ASN A 25 -1.76 -15.82 14.19
N SER A 26 -1.99 -15.63 15.50
CA SER A 26 -2.24 -14.30 16.07
C SER A 26 -1.08 -13.33 15.79
N LEU A 27 0.16 -13.82 15.91
CA LEU A 27 1.42 -13.13 15.63
C LEU A 27 2.03 -13.60 14.29
N ASP A 28 1.23 -13.47 13.23
CA ASP A 28 1.56 -13.81 11.82
C ASP A 28 2.80 -13.11 11.23
N THR A 29 3.14 -11.90 11.72
CA THR A 29 4.18 -11.04 11.15
C THR A 29 5.32 -10.78 12.13
N SER A 30 6.51 -10.52 11.59
CA SER A 30 7.68 -10.16 12.41
C SER A 30 7.46 -8.90 13.24
N LEU A 31 6.65 -7.95 12.75
CA LEU A 31 6.30 -6.75 13.50
C LEU A 31 5.48 -7.10 14.74
N ARG A 32 4.41 -7.90 14.62
CA ARG A 32 3.62 -8.36 15.77
C ARG A 32 4.48 -9.12 16.80
N VAL A 33 5.39 -9.98 16.34
CA VAL A 33 6.34 -10.70 17.22
C VAL A 33 7.30 -9.75 17.93
N ASP A 34 7.82 -8.73 17.24
CA ASP A 34 8.73 -7.75 17.83
C ASP A 34 7.99 -6.86 18.85
N THR A 35 6.79 -6.38 18.54
CA THR A 35 5.92 -5.64 19.47
C THR A 35 5.52 -6.50 20.67
N ALA A 36 5.23 -7.79 20.49
CA ALA A 36 4.95 -8.71 21.58
C ALA A 36 6.15 -8.85 22.54
N LEU A 37 7.36 -9.00 22.01
CA LEU A 37 8.59 -9.07 22.79
C LEU A 37 8.88 -7.78 23.58
N GLU A 38 8.62 -6.62 22.97
CA GLU A 38 8.72 -5.32 23.64
C GLU A 38 7.66 -5.16 24.74
N TYR A 39 6.41 -5.56 24.47
CA TYR A 39 5.32 -5.50 25.44
C TYR A 39 5.61 -6.38 26.67
N VAL A 40 5.97 -7.66 26.49
CA VAL A 40 6.23 -8.54 27.65
C VAL A 40 7.44 -8.07 28.46
N LEU A 41 8.43 -7.44 27.82
CA LEU A 41 9.57 -6.85 28.52
C LEU A 41 9.17 -5.62 29.34
N ALA A 42 8.32 -4.75 28.80
CA ALA A 42 7.81 -3.56 29.50
C ALA A 42 6.86 -3.91 30.66
N ASN A 43 6.20 -5.07 30.60
CA ASN A 43 5.21 -5.51 31.58
C ASN A 43 5.74 -6.59 32.57
N VAL A 44 7.01 -6.99 32.48
CA VAL A 44 7.61 -8.10 33.26
C VAL A 44 7.50 -7.93 34.78
N THR A 45 7.45 -6.69 35.29
CA THR A 45 7.36 -6.37 36.72
C THR A 45 5.93 -6.22 37.25
N LYS A 46 4.90 -6.34 36.39
CA LYS A 46 3.51 -6.23 36.81
C LYS A 46 3.06 -7.52 37.51
N ALA A 47 2.30 -7.36 38.60
CA ALA A 47 1.75 -8.49 39.36
C ALA A 47 0.65 -9.27 38.61
N THR A 48 0.03 -8.65 37.60
CA THR A 48 -0.97 -9.26 36.73
C THR A 48 -0.63 -9.00 35.27
N PHE A 49 -0.89 -9.99 34.43
CA PHE A 49 -0.76 -9.91 32.98
C PHE A 49 -2.15 -10.02 32.36
N ASN A 50 -2.55 -9.06 31.53
CA ASN A 50 -3.83 -9.08 30.82
C ASN A 50 -3.58 -9.44 29.36
N GLU A 51 -4.07 -10.62 28.95
CA GLU A 51 -3.91 -11.10 27.58
C GLU A 51 -4.66 -10.24 26.56
N ALA A 52 -5.79 -9.63 26.93
CA ALA A 52 -6.54 -8.74 26.04
C ALA A 52 -5.78 -7.43 25.74
N ASP A 53 -5.10 -6.86 26.75
CA ASP A 53 -4.25 -5.67 26.56
C ASP A 53 -2.99 -6.00 25.75
N PHE A 54 -2.47 -7.23 25.88
CA PHE A 54 -1.37 -7.74 25.06
C PHE A 54 -1.80 -7.92 23.60
N ASP A 55 -2.92 -8.61 23.35
CA ASP A 55 -3.45 -8.85 22.00
C ASP A 55 -3.75 -7.52 21.28
N ALA A 56 -4.37 -6.57 21.98
CA ALA A 56 -4.63 -5.23 21.45
C ALA A 56 -3.34 -4.46 21.13
N ALA A 57 -2.34 -4.48 22.02
CA ALA A 57 -1.06 -3.82 21.79
C ALA A 57 -0.25 -4.45 20.66
N CYS A 58 -0.39 -5.76 20.45
CA CYS A 58 0.25 -6.51 19.37
C CYS A 58 -0.55 -6.51 18.07
N GLY A 59 -1.70 -5.82 17.99
CA GLY A 59 -2.54 -5.78 16.80
C GLY A 59 -3.10 -7.14 16.37
N VAL A 60 -3.29 -8.06 17.31
CA VAL A 60 -3.88 -9.38 17.05
C VAL A 60 -5.28 -9.20 16.47
N GLY A 61 -5.56 -9.88 15.36
CA GLY A 61 -6.84 -9.76 14.65
C GLY A 61 -7.04 -8.45 13.88
N VAL A 62 -6.11 -7.48 13.94
CA VAL A 62 -6.22 -6.24 13.16
C VAL A 62 -5.81 -6.51 11.71
N VAL A 63 -6.79 -6.47 10.81
CA VAL A 63 -6.62 -6.61 9.37
C VAL A 63 -6.90 -5.25 8.72
N VAL A 64 -5.92 -4.71 8.00
CA VAL A 64 -6.09 -3.47 7.22
C VAL A 64 -6.64 -3.84 5.84
N THR A 65 -7.80 -3.29 5.47
CA THR A 65 -8.48 -3.63 4.21
C THR A 65 -7.93 -2.84 3.01
N PRO A 66 -8.11 -3.32 1.76
CA PRO A 66 -7.70 -2.57 0.57
C PRO A 66 -8.28 -1.15 0.51
N GLU A 67 -9.53 -0.97 0.92
CA GLU A 67 -10.25 0.31 0.91
C GLU A 67 -9.69 1.29 1.96
N GLU A 68 -9.23 0.79 3.11
CA GLU A 68 -8.51 1.59 4.11
C GLU A 68 -7.14 2.03 3.61
N ILE A 69 -6.44 1.15 2.87
CA ILE A 69 -5.16 1.48 2.22
C ILE A 69 -5.38 2.56 1.16
N GLU A 70 -6.29 2.36 0.21
CA GLU A 70 -6.64 3.30 -0.86
C GLU A 70 -6.93 4.70 -0.32
N LYS A 71 -7.84 4.79 0.67
CA LYS A 71 -8.25 6.05 1.29
C LYS A 71 -7.12 6.74 2.07
N ALA A 72 -6.28 5.97 2.77
CA ALA A 72 -5.13 6.52 3.49
C ALA A 72 -4.08 7.06 2.51
N VAL A 73 -3.81 6.33 1.42
CA VAL A 73 -2.92 6.74 0.34
C VAL A 73 -3.46 7.99 -0.35
N GLU A 74 -4.74 8.04 -0.71
CA GLU A 74 -5.39 9.20 -1.35
C GLU A 74 -5.24 10.44 -0.48
N THR A 75 -5.57 10.34 0.81
CA THR A 75 -5.43 11.43 1.78
C THR A 75 -3.98 11.94 1.86
N THR A 76 -3.01 11.03 1.85
CA THR A 76 -1.58 11.37 1.94
C THR A 76 -1.04 11.94 0.62
N VAL A 77 -1.47 11.42 -0.54
CA VAL A 77 -1.12 11.94 -1.87
C VAL A 77 -1.72 13.34 -2.06
N ALA A 78 -2.97 13.56 -1.66
CA ALA A 78 -3.62 14.86 -1.71
C ALA A 78 -2.85 15.91 -0.88
N LYS A 79 -2.40 15.55 0.33
CA LYS A 79 -1.57 16.40 1.21
C LYS A 79 -0.26 16.85 0.55
N TYR A 80 0.39 15.97 -0.23
CA TYR A 80 1.66 16.25 -0.92
C TYR A 80 1.53 16.62 -2.40
N ARG A 81 0.30 16.78 -2.91
CA ARG A 81 -0.01 16.86 -4.36
C ARG A 81 0.81 17.91 -5.11
N ASN A 82 0.99 19.10 -4.54
CA ASN A 82 1.74 20.18 -5.17
C ASN A 82 3.23 19.85 -5.33
N ASP A 83 3.84 19.24 -4.32
CA ASP A 83 5.24 18.81 -4.37
C ASP A 83 5.44 17.65 -5.34
N ILE A 84 4.50 16.69 -5.35
CA ILE A 84 4.49 15.54 -6.26
C ILE A 84 4.39 16.02 -7.72
N VAL A 85 3.45 16.92 -8.04
CA VAL A 85 3.31 17.46 -9.41
C VAL A 85 4.54 18.28 -9.82
N GLN A 86 5.13 19.08 -8.91
CA GLN A 86 6.33 19.86 -9.23
C GLN A 86 7.59 19.00 -9.43
N GLN A 87 7.78 17.94 -8.65
CA GLN A 87 8.98 17.10 -8.68
C GLN A 87 8.82 15.85 -9.57
N ARG A 88 7.57 15.55 -9.98
CA ARG A 88 7.17 14.31 -10.66
C ARG A 88 7.79 13.09 -9.97
N TYR A 89 8.39 12.18 -10.75
CA TYR A 89 9.00 10.95 -10.25
C TYR A 89 10.29 11.14 -9.45
N ARG A 90 10.77 12.38 -9.29
CA ARG A 90 11.87 12.72 -8.36
C ARG A 90 11.39 13.00 -6.94
N PHE A 91 10.08 13.12 -6.72
CA PHE A 91 9.52 13.26 -5.38
C PHE A 91 9.92 12.06 -4.52
N ASN A 92 10.29 12.31 -3.25
CA ASN A 92 10.66 11.23 -2.34
C ASN A 92 9.42 10.50 -1.81
N VAL A 93 8.94 9.51 -2.58
CA VAL A 93 7.83 8.60 -2.24
C VAL A 93 8.04 7.90 -0.88
N GLY A 94 9.30 7.71 -0.46
CA GLY A 94 9.64 7.18 0.86
C GLY A 94 9.04 7.99 2.02
N LYS A 95 8.81 9.30 1.85
CA LYS A 95 8.11 10.13 2.85
C LYS A 95 6.66 9.68 3.06
N LEU A 96 5.92 9.44 1.97
CA LEU A 96 4.53 8.96 2.01
C LEU A 96 4.50 7.60 2.72
N LEU A 97 5.40 6.70 2.32
CA LEU A 97 5.50 5.34 2.86
C LEU A 97 5.87 5.25 4.35
N VAL A 98 6.52 6.27 4.91
CA VAL A 98 6.79 6.37 6.36
C VAL A 98 5.58 6.93 7.10
N GLU A 99 4.93 7.98 6.59
CA GLU A 99 3.71 8.53 7.18
C GLU A 99 2.58 7.50 7.20
N LEU A 100 2.36 6.82 6.08
CA LEU A 100 1.35 5.76 5.93
C LEU A 100 1.59 4.57 6.86
N ARG A 101 2.84 4.12 7.03
CA ARG A 101 3.18 3.06 8.01
C ARG A 101 3.03 3.49 9.46
N THR A 102 3.09 4.79 9.73
CA THR A 102 2.86 5.35 11.07
C THR A 102 1.36 5.42 11.39
N ALA A 103 0.52 5.70 10.38
CA ALA A 103 -0.94 5.68 10.51
C ALA A 103 -1.52 4.25 10.51
N LEU A 104 -0.96 3.35 9.69
CA LEU A 104 -1.39 1.96 9.51
C LEU A 104 -0.23 1.00 9.84
N PRO A 105 0.10 0.75 11.13
CA PRO A 105 1.26 -0.06 11.50
C PRO A 105 1.15 -1.52 11.05
N TRP A 106 -0.05 -2.08 11.03
CA TRP A 106 -0.33 -3.50 10.72
C TRP A 106 -0.59 -3.78 9.23
N VAL A 107 -0.33 -2.80 8.34
CA VAL A 107 -0.58 -2.93 6.90
C VAL A 107 0.43 -3.84 6.21
N ASP A 108 -0.01 -4.59 5.19
CA ASP A 108 0.96 -5.21 4.28
C ASP A 108 1.76 -4.13 3.54
N GLY A 109 3.06 -4.10 3.82
CA GLY A 109 3.98 -3.15 3.21
C GLY A 109 4.12 -3.29 1.70
N LYS A 110 3.73 -4.43 1.10
CA LYS A 110 3.68 -4.63 -0.35
C LYS A 110 2.40 -4.02 -0.95
N ALA A 111 1.21 -4.35 -0.41
CA ALA A 111 -0.05 -3.73 -0.79
C ALA A 111 0.00 -2.20 -0.69
N LEU A 112 0.46 -1.67 0.46
CA LEU A 112 0.65 -0.23 0.67
C LEU A 112 1.54 0.42 -0.41
N LYS A 113 2.66 -0.23 -0.77
CA LYS A 113 3.55 0.32 -1.80
C LYS A 113 2.91 0.24 -3.20
N SER A 114 2.21 -0.85 -3.50
CA SER A 114 1.52 -1.01 -4.78
C SER A 114 0.48 0.10 -4.99
N GLU A 115 -0.32 0.40 -3.95
CA GLU A 115 -1.34 1.44 -4.01
C GLU A 115 -0.72 2.84 -4.20
N VAL A 116 0.36 3.15 -3.46
CA VAL A 116 1.12 4.39 -3.65
C VAL A 116 1.69 4.48 -5.07
N ASP A 117 2.20 3.39 -5.64
CA ASP A 117 2.72 3.40 -7.02
C ASP A 117 1.61 3.66 -8.06
N VAL A 118 0.42 3.08 -7.85
CA VAL A 118 -0.77 3.27 -8.71
C VAL A 118 -1.23 4.72 -8.68
N GLN A 119 -1.55 5.28 -7.50
CA GLN A 119 -2.05 6.66 -7.42
C GLN A 119 -1.03 7.71 -7.88
N ILE A 120 0.27 7.44 -7.71
CA ILE A 120 1.34 8.30 -8.25
C ILE A 120 1.43 8.19 -9.78
N PHE A 121 1.22 7.01 -10.36
CA PHE A 121 1.14 6.82 -11.82
C PHE A 121 -0.09 7.54 -12.40
N ASP A 122 -1.27 7.40 -11.79
CA ASP A 122 -2.49 8.06 -12.26
C ASP A 122 -2.39 9.59 -12.17
N LEU A 123 -1.70 10.12 -11.16
CA LEU A 123 -1.46 11.56 -11.00
C LEU A 123 -0.41 12.14 -11.97
N LEU A 124 0.60 11.36 -12.36
CA LEU A 124 1.76 11.86 -13.13
C LEU A 124 1.82 11.39 -14.60
N GLY A 125 1.05 10.36 -14.96
CA GLY A 125 1.22 9.63 -16.22
C GLY A 125 2.58 8.91 -16.31
N PRO A 126 2.93 8.34 -17.48
CA PRO A 126 4.18 7.59 -17.65
C PRO A 126 5.44 8.42 -17.34
N LYS A 127 6.51 7.71 -16.97
CA LYS A 127 7.85 8.29 -16.84
C LYS A 127 8.36 8.79 -18.18
N THR A 128 9.04 9.93 -18.16
CA THR A 128 9.62 10.59 -19.33
C THR A 128 11.13 10.74 -19.15
N ALA A 129 11.87 10.99 -20.24
CA ALA A 129 13.32 11.28 -20.14
C ALA A 129 13.61 12.49 -19.20
N ALA A 130 12.68 13.45 -19.15
CA ALA A 130 12.73 14.58 -18.23
C ALA A 130 12.59 14.19 -16.75
N ASP A 131 12.26 12.94 -16.41
CA ASP A 131 12.26 12.38 -15.04
C ASP A 131 13.61 11.73 -14.66
N GLU A 132 14.43 11.33 -15.65
CA GLU A 132 15.69 10.59 -15.44
C GLU A 132 16.93 11.48 -15.24
N GLU A 133 16.87 12.74 -15.67
CA GLU A 133 18.01 13.67 -15.49
C GLU A 133 18.34 13.84 -13.99
N LYS A 134 19.58 13.52 -13.63
CA LYS A 134 20.10 13.78 -12.28
C LYS A 134 20.18 15.28 -12.07
N VAL A 135 19.41 15.80 -11.11
CA VAL A 135 19.27 17.25 -10.88
C VAL A 135 20.61 17.87 -10.48
N VAL A 136 21.29 18.47 -11.44
CA VAL A 136 22.34 19.46 -11.18
C VAL A 136 21.63 20.63 -10.48
N LYS A 137 21.99 20.89 -9.22
CA LYS A 137 21.39 21.95 -8.40
C LYS A 137 21.69 23.34 -8.97
N LYS A 138 20.90 23.78 -9.96
CA LYS A 138 20.88 25.17 -10.42
C LYS A 138 19.87 25.97 -9.59
N ARG A 139 20.28 27.18 -9.22
CA ARG A 139 19.45 28.15 -8.48
C ARG A 139 18.26 28.57 -9.37
N ARG A 140 17.12 28.83 -8.74
CA ARG A 140 15.91 29.34 -9.42
C ARG A 140 16.02 30.85 -9.59
N ASP A 141 15.80 31.33 -10.80
CA ASP A 141 15.21 32.63 -11.09
C ASP A 141 13.85 32.40 -11.78
N PRO A 142 12.81 33.23 -11.53
CA PRO A 142 11.45 32.99 -12.02
C PRO A 142 11.13 33.70 -13.34
N PRO A 143 10.21 33.15 -14.14
CA PRO A 143 9.36 33.95 -15.03
C PRO A 143 7.87 33.82 -14.71
N ALA A 144 7.09 34.78 -15.19
CA ALA A 144 5.68 34.99 -14.83
C ALA A 144 4.66 34.35 -15.80
N LEU A 145 3.39 34.44 -15.37
CA LEU A 145 2.11 34.19 -16.07
C LEU A 145 2.14 34.64 -17.56
N THR A 146 1.46 34.00 -18.53
CA THR A 146 -0.02 34.07 -18.72
C THR A 146 -0.60 33.18 -19.86
N VAL A 147 -1.83 32.70 -19.64
CA VAL A 147 -3.00 32.58 -20.56
C VAL A 147 -3.08 31.54 -21.72
N GLN A 148 -4.06 30.67 -21.48
CA GLN A 148 -4.94 29.80 -22.30
C GLN A 148 -5.26 30.09 -23.78
N GLN A 149 -5.42 29.00 -24.55
CA GLN A 149 -6.48 28.71 -25.56
C GLN A 149 -6.62 27.15 -25.56
N LYS A 150 -7.78 26.47 -25.42
CA LYS A 150 -9.04 26.44 -26.22
C LYS A 150 -8.73 26.05 -27.69
N GLU A 151 -9.28 24.99 -28.32
CA GLU A 151 -10.63 24.41 -28.28
C GLU A 151 -10.73 22.89 -28.60
N THR A 152 -11.83 22.34 -28.08
CA THR A 152 -12.66 21.18 -28.48
C THR A 152 -12.57 20.58 -29.90
N SER A 153 -12.66 19.24 -30.02
CA SER A 153 -13.92 18.55 -30.41
C SER A 153 -13.80 17.03 -30.45
N ALA A 154 -14.90 16.33 -30.15
CA ALA A 154 -15.05 14.87 -30.22
C ALA A 154 -15.79 14.45 -31.50
N VAL A 155 -15.53 13.24 -32.01
CA VAL A 155 -16.43 12.49 -32.92
C VAL A 155 -16.24 10.97 -32.66
N GLU A 156 -17.28 10.29 -32.19
CA GLU A 156 -17.43 8.83 -32.31
C GLU A 156 -17.85 8.45 -33.75
N PRO A 157 -17.73 7.17 -34.13
CA PRO A 157 -18.94 6.58 -34.71
C PRO A 157 -19.33 5.20 -34.16
N ALA A 158 -20.64 5.02 -34.15
CA ALA A 158 -21.42 3.92 -33.62
C ALA A 158 -21.20 2.52 -34.26
N VAL A 159 -21.32 1.51 -33.38
CA VAL A 159 -22.15 0.28 -33.51
C VAL A 159 -22.18 -0.50 -34.84
N THR A 160 -21.64 -1.72 -34.80
CA THR A 160 -22.22 -2.98 -35.35
C THR A 160 -21.48 -4.18 -34.69
N GLY A 161 -22.09 -5.30 -34.29
CA GLY A 161 -23.53 -5.63 -34.19
C GLY A 161 -23.88 -7.11 -34.42
N GLY A 162 -23.66 -8.01 -33.45
CA GLY A 162 -24.00 -9.44 -33.60
C GLY A 162 -23.91 -10.31 -32.33
N ASN A 163 -24.79 -11.32 -32.25
CA ASN A 163 -24.88 -12.43 -31.28
C ASN A 163 -24.98 -12.14 -29.77
N ARG A 164 -26.21 -12.18 -29.27
CA ARG A 164 -26.53 -12.55 -27.87
C ARG A 164 -26.46 -14.07 -27.69
N THR A 165 -25.40 -14.56 -27.08
CA THR A 165 -25.44 -15.75 -26.22
C THR A 165 -25.41 -15.28 -24.76
N GLU A 166 -26.06 -16.00 -23.84
CA GLU A 166 -26.28 -15.53 -22.47
C GLU A 166 -24.96 -15.21 -21.75
N GLY A 167 -24.77 -13.94 -21.38
CA GLY A 167 -23.58 -13.49 -20.66
C GLY A 167 -23.57 -13.97 -19.19
N PRO A 168 -22.37 -14.14 -18.60
CA PRO A 168 -22.21 -14.62 -17.23
C PRO A 168 -22.92 -13.71 -16.23
N ARG A 169 -23.67 -14.32 -15.29
CA ARG A 169 -24.60 -13.57 -14.41
C ARG A 169 -23.93 -12.96 -13.17
N THR A 170 -22.64 -13.22 -12.95
CA THR A 170 -21.85 -12.67 -11.84
C THR A 170 -20.40 -12.40 -12.28
N MET A 171 -19.69 -11.53 -11.54
CA MET A 171 -18.28 -11.24 -11.83
C MET A 171 -17.38 -12.49 -11.71
N VAL A 172 -17.70 -13.41 -10.79
CA VAL A 172 -16.96 -14.69 -10.62
C VAL A 172 -17.13 -15.61 -11.84
N ASP A 173 -18.32 -15.60 -12.45
CA ASP A 173 -18.67 -16.37 -13.64
C ASP A 173 -17.97 -15.78 -14.88
N LEU A 174 -17.88 -14.45 -14.97
CA LEU A 174 -17.11 -13.74 -16.01
C LEU A 174 -15.59 -14.01 -15.92
N MET A 175 -15.03 -14.04 -14.71
CA MET A 175 -13.60 -14.30 -14.48
C MET A 175 -13.19 -15.76 -14.72
N ARG A 176 -14.15 -16.69 -14.89
CA ARG A 176 -13.90 -18.12 -15.13
C ARG A 176 -14.15 -18.55 -16.58
N ASN A 177 -15.09 -17.92 -17.26
CA ASN A 177 -15.56 -18.37 -18.57
C ASN A 177 -14.89 -17.61 -19.75
N VAL A 178 -13.91 -16.75 -19.48
CA VAL A 178 -13.19 -15.97 -20.50
C VAL A 178 -11.68 -16.00 -20.21
N ASP A 179 -10.90 -16.52 -21.15
CA ASP A 179 -9.44 -16.54 -21.11
C ASP A 179 -8.86 -15.15 -21.40
N PHE A 180 -8.94 -14.25 -20.43
CA PHE A 180 -8.30 -12.94 -20.52
C PHE A 180 -6.77 -13.07 -20.45
N HIS A 181 -6.08 -12.59 -21.48
CA HIS A 181 -4.63 -12.36 -21.41
C HIS A 181 -4.32 -11.33 -20.32
N ARG A 182 -3.10 -11.37 -19.76
CA ARG A 182 -2.67 -10.37 -18.77
C ARG A 182 -2.51 -8.99 -19.44
N PRO A 183 -2.66 -7.87 -18.71
CA PRO A 183 -2.36 -6.55 -19.25
C PRO A 183 -0.93 -6.49 -19.83
N GLY A 184 -0.79 -6.02 -21.07
CA GLY A 184 0.48 -6.01 -21.81
C GLY A 184 0.79 -7.30 -22.58
N GLU A 185 -0.04 -8.34 -22.46
CA GLU A 185 0.13 -9.61 -23.19
C GLU A 185 -0.85 -9.78 -24.37
N ASN A 186 -1.39 -8.68 -24.90
CA ASN A 186 -2.34 -8.65 -26.03
C ASN A 186 -1.86 -9.43 -27.27
N PHE A 187 -0.55 -9.65 -27.43
CA PHE A 187 0.05 -10.42 -28.52
C PHE A 187 -0.12 -11.95 -28.39
N LYS A 188 -0.68 -12.45 -27.27
CA LYS A 188 -0.93 -13.87 -27.02
C LYS A 188 -2.33 -14.34 -27.41
N THR A 189 -3.15 -13.44 -27.92
CA THR A 189 -4.54 -13.67 -28.36
C THR A 189 -4.70 -13.12 -29.77
N ASP A 190 -5.38 -13.88 -30.62
CA ASP A 190 -5.79 -13.51 -31.98
C ASP A 190 -6.95 -12.49 -31.93
#